data_AF-A0A2V1NLE4-F1
#
_entry.id   AF-A0A2V1NLE4-F1
#
_cell.length_a   1.000
_cell.length_b   1.000
_cell.length_c   1.000
_cell.angle_alpha   90.00
_cell.angle_beta   90.00
_cell.angle_gamma   90.00
#
_symmetry.space_group_name_H-M   'P 1'
#
loop_
_entity.id
_entity.type
_entity.pdbx_description
1 polymer ?
#
loop_
_entity_poly.entity_id
_entity_poly.type
_entity_poly.pdbx_seq_one_letter_code
_entity_poly.pdbx_strand_id
1 'polypeptide(L)'
;MLPAHARQRVGHDLLPVLMGPGTYAVDSEPFGPPWRLWDEVGAEGAAERGVFAPVAGFSDGAVGAVVLAPGDARGMVLIPERCDGYCLGLDGRDGPNLACGTCGRAVATRIDDCTLWQAVRLDPAGVRCVRGAGRSGADWGALASEYECVPLVEPSRTWNAGGDVFDEYWSPRWEAAIGAALVDLLVETGGEPVGFSGGGLLAYLFGPTLAKLLPAGPPTRTVGLAGPGIDSGADIVVVPLHPRTGEVWRPRRAAGIVPLDARMWLYPALGIVARLSLPMPVSGGMPEGVRGDYPVSERLSYVFRPDEEVFRHRLARHPAVREPWLRAIYDRGYC
;
A
#
# COMPACT_ATOMS: atom_id res chain seq x y z
N MET A 1 -0.16 10.33 7.02
CA MET A 1 -0.81 9.71 5.84
C MET A 1 -1.14 8.26 6.18
N LEU A 2 -2.21 7.67 5.63
CA LEU A 2 -2.44 6.23 5.77
C LEU A 2 -1.46 5.42 4.90
N PRO A 3 -0.88 4.31 5.42
CA PRO A 3 -0.04 3.42 4.61
C PRO A 3 -0.83 2.73 3.49
N ALA A 4 -0.17 2.39 2.38
CA ALA A 4 -0.82 1.73 1.23
C ALA A 4 -1.48 0.38 1.59
N HIS A 5 -0.92 -0.35 2.56
CA HIS A 5 -1.47 -1.61 3.05
C HIS A 5 -2.69 -1.44 3.98
N ALA A 6 -3.16 -0.22 4.27
CA ALA A 6 -4.32 0.00 5.14
C ALA A 6 -5.64 -0.60 4.62
N ARG A 7 -5.70 -0.93 3.33
CA ARG A 7 -6.85 -1.56 2.65
C ARG A 7 -6.59 -2.99 2.20
N GLN A 8 -5.40 -3.50 2.49
CA GLN A 8 -5.02 -4.86 2.14
C GLN A 8 -5.68 -5.86 3.08
N ARG A 9 -6.17 -6.97 2.53
CA ARG A 9 -6.46 -8.18 3.29
C ARG A 9 -5.39 -9.21 2.98
N VAL A 10 -4.70 -9.71 4.00
CA VAL A 10 -3.60 -10.66 3.78
C VAL A 10 -3.52 -11.68 4.90
N GLY A 11 -3.23 -12.92 4.51
CA GLY A 11 -2.93 -14.02 5.44
C GLY A 11 -4.16 -14.54 6.19
N HIS A 12 -3.87 -15.34 7.22
CA HIS A 12 -4.81 -15.83 8.23
C HIS A 12 -4.10 -15.84 9.59
N ASP A 13 -3.37 -14.76 9.89
CA ASP A 13 -2.58 -14.58 11.12
C ASP A 13 -2.79 -13.17 11.68
N LEU A 14 -2.61 -12.98 12.99
CA LEU A 14 -2.71 -11.63 13.57
C LEU A 14 -1.66 -10.70 12.95
N LEU A 15 -2.12 -9.80 12.07
CA LEU A 15 -1.25 -8.86 11.39
C LEU A 15 -0.70 -7.82 12.38
N PRO A 16 0.48 -7.23 12.11
CA PRO A 16 1.02 -6.17 12.94
C PRO A 16 0.13 -4.92 13.01
N VAL A 17 0.45 -4.02 13.92
CA VAL A 17 -0.18 -2.69 13.99
C VAL A 17 0.02 -1.91 12.70
N LEU A 18 -1.05 -1.30 12.18
CA LEU A 18 -1.04 -0.49 10.97
C LEU A 18 -0.21 0.78 11.15
N MET A 19 -0.38 1.42 12.31
CA MET A 19 0.28 2.67 12.66
C MET A 19 1.37 2.42 13.70
N GLY A 20 2.49 3.13 13.59
CA GLY A 20 3.53 3.10 14.63
C GLY A 20 3.02 3.76 15.93
N PRO A 21 3.48 3.32 17.11
CA PRO A 21 3.11 3.93 18.38
C PRO A 21 3.35 5.45 18.41
N GLY A 22 2.42 6.21 18.98
CA GLY A 22 2.49 7.67 19.07
C GLY A 22 2.29 8.39 17.73
N THR A 23 1.83 7.69 16.69
CA THR A 23 1.52 8.27 15.38
C THR A 23 0.05 8.09 15.03
N TYR A 24 -0.45 8.93 14.13
CA TYR A 24 -1.80 8.82 13.61
C TYR A 24 -1.85 9.24 12.14
N ALA A 25 -2.90 8.81 11.46
CA ALA A 25 -3.29 9.30 10.14
C ALA A 25 -4.75 9.72 10.16
N VAL A 26 -5.13 10.66 9.30
CA VAL A 26 -6.53 10.97 9.02
C VAL A 26 -6.89 10.24 7.73
N ASP A 27 -7.90 9.39 7.79
CA ASP A 27 -8.44 8.69 6.63
C ASP A 27 -9.34 9.63 5.81
N SER A 28 -8.97 9.89 4.55
CA SER A 28 -9.79 10.71 3.66
C SER A 28 -11.01 9.97 3.13
N GLU A 29 -11.01 8.64 3.16
CA GLU A 29 -12.12 7.84 2.65
C GLU A 29 -13.17 7.57 3.74
N PRO A 30 -14.45 7.42 3.38
CA PRO A 30 -15.48 6.94 4.29
C PRO A 30 -15.12 5.59 4.89
N PHE A 31 -15.42 5.40 6.18
CA PHE A 31 -15.25 4.11 6.86
C PHE A 31 -16.43 3.80 7.80
N GLY A 32 -16.77 2.51 7.88
CA GLY A 32 -17.82 1.99 8.75
C GLY A 32 -19.22 2.02 8.13
N PRO A 33 -20.25 1.66 8.89
CA PRO A 33 -21.61 1.64 8.41
C PRO A 33 -22.17 3.07 8.19
N PRO A 34 -23.24 3.19 7.39
CA PRO A 34 -23.90 2.11 6.65
C PRO A 34 -23.07 1.69 5.43
N TRP A 35 -23.06 0.39 5.15
CA TRP A 35 -22.52 -0.16 3.91
C TRP A 35 -23.61 -0.09 2.84
N ARG A 36 -23.24 0.34 1.63
CA ARG A 36 -24.14 0.46 0.48
C ARG A 36 -23.61 -0.39 -0.68
N LEU A 37 -24.52 -1.04 -1.39
CA LEU A 37 -24.18 -1.71 -2.63
C LEU A 37 -24.06 -0.69 -3.76
N TRP A 38 -23.22 -1.00 -4.75
CA TRP A 38 -23.06 -0.11 -5.91
C TRP A 38 -24.37 0.14 -6.64
N ASP A 39 -25.17 -0.91 -6.86
CA ASP A 39 -26.43 -0.84 -7.60
C ASP A 39 -27.50 0.03 -6.90
N GLU A 40 -27.40 0.17 -5.57
CA GLU A 40 -28.31 1.02 -4.78
C GLU A 40 -28.00 2.52 -4.96
N VAL A 41 -26.73 2.88 -5.09
CA VAL A 41 -26.27 4.27 -5.15
C VAL A 41 -26.15 4.77 -6.59
N GLY A 42 -25.84 3.88 -7.52
CA GLY A 42 -25.58 4.20 -8.92
C GLY A 42 -24.24 4.90 -9.14
N ALA A 43 -23.86 5.03 -10.41
CA ALA A 43 -22.53 5.54 -10.80
C ALA A 43 -22.30 7.01 -10.43
N GLU A 44 -23.33 7.86 -10.51
CA GLU A 44 -23.22 9.28 -10.15
C GLU A 44 -23.05 9.46 -8.63
N GLY A 45 -23.91 8.83 -7.83
CA GLY A 45 -23.82 8.90 -6.37
C GLY A 45 -22.54 8.26 -5.82
N ALA A 46 -21.99 7.25 -6.51
CA ALA A 46 -20.69 6.67 -6.16
C ALA A 46 -19.54 7.64 -6.50
N ALA A 47 -19.64 8.37 -7.61
CA ALA A 47 -18.63 9.36 -8.01
C ALA A 47 -18.55 10.55 -7.05
N GLU A 48 -19.68 10.99 -6.50
CA GLU A 48 -19.71 12.00 -5.43
C GLU A 48 -18.94 11.55 -4.18
N ARG A 49 -18.79 10.23 -3.99
CA ARG A 49 -18.03 9.58 -2.90
C ARG A 49 -16.62 9.17 -3.33
N GLY A 50 -16.17 9.65 -4.49
CA GLY A 50 -14.85 9.36 -5.05
C GLY A 50 -14.66 7.92 -5.50
N VAL A 51 -15.73 7.24 -5.93
CA VAL A 51 -15.67 5.91 -6.54
C VAL A 51 -16.19 5.99 -7.97
N PHE A 52 -15.35 5.63 -8.93
CA PHE A 52 -15.56 5.84 -10.37
C PHE A 52 -15.73 4.54 -11.16
N ALA A 53 -15.59 3.38 -10.52
CA ALA A 53 -15.87 2.06 -11.11
C ALA A 53 -16.65 1.15 -10.14
N PRO A 54 -17.46 0.19 -10.64
CA PRO A 54 -18.29 -0.69 -9.83
C PRO A 54 -17.51 -1.51 -8.83
N VAL A 55 -17.89 -1.42 -7.56
CA VAL A 55 -17.38 -2.23 -6.45
C VAL A 55 -18.54 -3.00 -5.84
N ALA A 56 -18.27 -4.08 -5.10
CA ALA A 56 -19.34 -4.87 -4.46
C ALA A 56 -20.15 -4.01 -3.46
N GLY A 57 -19.45 -3.15 -2.72
CA GLY A 57 -20.07 -2.16 -1.86
C GLY A 57 -19.01 -1.21 -1.31
N PHE A 58 -19.48 -0.12 -0.70
CA PHE A 58 -18.60 0.85 -0.05
C PHE A 58 -19.27 1.42 1.20
N SER A 59 -18.43 1.98 2.07
CA SER A 59 -18.88 2.70 3.26
C SER A 59 -19.52 4.03 2.84
N ASP A 60 -20.70 4.30 3.37
CA ASP A 60 -21.32 5.64 3.41
C ASP A 60 -21.21 6.23 4.83
N GLY A 61 -20.21 5.77 5.58
CA GLY A 61 -19.86 6.24 6.91
C GLY A 61 -19.12 7.58 6.90
N ALA A 62 -18.67 8.02 8.06
CA ALA A 62 -18.00 9.31 8.19
C ALA A 62 -16.61 9.31 7.52
N VAL A 63 -16.29 10.40 6.83
CA VAL A 63 -14.94 10.72 6.34
C VAL A 63 -14.11 11.37 7.44
N GLY A 64 -12.78 11.26 7.37
CA GLY A 64 -11.89 11.94 8.31
C GLY A 64 -11.64 11.16 9.60
N ALA A 65 -11.86 9.85 9.61
CA ALA A 65 -11.56 9.01 10.77
C ALA A 65 -10.08 9.10 11.13
N VAL A 66 -9.77 9.26 12.42
CA VAL A 66 -8.38 9.29 12.90
C VAL A 66 -7.95 7.87 13.21
N VAL A 67 -6.94 7.38 12.50
CA VAL A 67 -6.41 6.02 12.62
C VAL A 67 -5.12 6.03 13.43
N LEU A 68 -5.06 5.18 14.45
CA LEU A 68 -3.95 5.08 15.40
C LEU A 68 -3.68 3.63 15.79
N ALA A 69 -2.53 3.38 16.42
CA ALA A 69 -2.19 2.06 16.93
C ALA A 69 -3.10 1.69 18.10
N PRO A 70 -3.59 0.44 18.23
CA PRO A 70 -4.51 0.08 19.31
C PRO A 70 -4.01 0.42 20.72
N GLY A 71 -2.68 0.37 20.96
CA GLY A 71 -2.07 0.74 22.24
C GLY A 71 -2.15 2.25 22.59
N ASP A 72 -2.42 3.10 21.61
CA ASP A 72 -2.59 4.55 21.81
C ASP A 72 -4.04 4.94 22.18
N ALA A 73 -5.00 4.00 22.04
CA ALA A 73 -6.40 4.19 22.39
C ALA A 73 -6.64 4.06 23.91
N ARG A 74 -6.26 5.08 24.68
CA ARG A 74 -6.37 5.07 26.15
C ARG A 74 -7.75 5.51 26.63
N GLY A 75 -8.19 4.95 27.76
CA GLY A 75 -9.45 5.35 28.41
C GLY A 75 -10.71 4.93 27.63
N MET A 76 -10.59 3.95 26.76
CA MET A 76 -11.69 3.34 26.01
C MET A 76 -11.92 1.90 26.50
N VAL A 77 -13.17 1.46 26.45
CA VAL A 77 -13.59 0.09 26.81
C VAL A 77 -14.34 -0.52 25.64
N LEU A 78 -14.21 -1.83 25.45
CA LEU A 78 -14.98 -2.55 24.43
C LEU A 78 -16.47 -2.53 24.77
N ILE A 79 -17.29 -2.49 23.72
CA ILE A 79 -18.75 -2.66 23.79
C ILE A 79 -19.03 -4.11 23.40
N PRO A 80 -19.24 -5.04 24.36
CA PRO A 80 -19.27 -6.48 24.08
C PRO A 80 -20.27 -6.88 23.00
N GLU A 81 -21.41 -6.20 22.93
CA GLU A 81 -22.49 -6.46 21.97
C GLU A 81 -22.14 -6.02 20.53
N ARG A 82 -21.00 -5.36 20.33
CA ARG A 82 -20.50 -4.85 19.05
C ARG A 82 -19.11 -5.38 18.71
N CYS A 83 -18.68 -6.42 19.40
CA CYS A 83 -17.40 -7.08 19.20
C CYS A 83 -17.50 -8.25 18.22
N ASP A 84 -18.27 -8.09 17.14
CA ASP A 84 -18.35 -9.09 16.09
C ASP A 84 -17.10 -9.06 15.19
N GLY A 85 -16.89 -10.13 14.46
CA GLY A 85 -15.70 -10.39 13.69
C GLY A 85 -15.93 -11.35 12.53
N TYR A 86 -14.88 -11.66 11.79
CA TYR A 86 -14.94 -12.65 10.73
C TYR A 86 -14.20 -13.93 11.10
N CYS A 87 -12.88 -13.94 10.95
CA CYS A 87 -12.08 -15.16 11.10
C CYS A 87 -11.54 -15.28 12.51
N LEU A 88 -10.71 -14.32 12.93
CA LEU A 88 -10.08 -14.30 14.25
C LEU A 88 -9.84 -12.86 14.69
N GLY A 89 -10.78 -12.29 15.45
CA GLY A 89 -10.70 -10.92 15.97
C GLY A 89 -11.80 -10.02 15.42
N LEU A 90 -11.71 -8.73 15.71
CA LEU A 90 -12.68 -7.70 15.36
C LEU A 90 -12.37 -7.16 13.96
N ASP A 91 -13.32 -7.24 13.02
CA ASP A 91 -13.11 -6.67 11.68
C ASP A 91 -13.65 -5.24 11.54
N GLY A 92 -14.40 -4.77 12.54
CA GLY A 92 -14.92 -3.41 12.63
C GLY A 92 -16.07 -3.09 11.69
N ARG A 93 -16.68 -4.09 11.03
CA ARG A 93 -17.76 -3.87 10.04
C ARG A 93 -18.99 -3.18 10.62
N ASP A 94 -19.30 -3.40 11.90
CA ASP A 94 -20.48 -2.85 12.57
C ASP A 94 -20.28 -1.43 13.11
N GLY A 95 -19.13 -0.81 12.84
CA GLY A 95 -18.81 0.54 13.27
C GLY A 95 -18.27 0.58 14.71
N PRO A 96 -18.57 1.63 15.48
CA PRO A 96 -17.92 1.84 16.78
C PRO A 96 -18.19 0.72 17.80
N ASN A 97 -17.13 0.01 18.18
CA ASN A 97 -17.09 -1.08 19.18
C ASN A 97 -16.25 -0.70 20.43
N LEU A 98 -15.75 0.53 20.49
CA LEU A 98 -15.09 1.12 21.65
C LEU A 98 -15.90 2.32 22.16
N ALA A 99 -16.16 2.32 23.47
CA ALA A 99 -16.78 3.41 24.19
C ALA A 99 -15.77 4.16 25.06
N CYS A 100 -16.00 5.46 25.28
CA CYS A 100 -15.28 6.21 26.30
C CYS A 100 -15.56 5.61 27.68
N GLY A 101 -14.52 5.26 28.43
CA GLY A 101 -14.65 4.65 29.76
C GLY A 101 -15.29 5.55 30.81
N THR A 102 -15.42 6.86 30.55
CA THR A 102 -16.05 7.81 31.47
C THR A 102 -17.53 8.04 31.17
N CYS A 103 -17.88 8.32 29.91
CA CYS A 103 -19.26 8.69 29.55
C CYS A 103 -20.03 7.58 28.82
N GLY A 104 -19.40 6.46 28.49
CA GLY A 104 -20.03 5.31 27.81
C GLY A 104 -20.37 5.54 26.34
N ARG A 105 -20.11 6.73 25.78
CA ARG A 105 -20.37 7.01 24.36
C ARG A 105 -19.45 6.20 23.47
N ALA A 106 -20.00 5.55 22.43
CA ALA A 106 -19.21 4.91 21.38
C ALA A 106 -18.42 5.98 20.59
N VAL A 107 -17.11 5.81 20.49
CA VAL A 107 -16.18 6.83 19.95
C VAL A 107 -15.14 6.27 18.98
N ALA A 108 -15.00 4.95 18.88
CA ALA A 108 -14.01 4.36 17.99
C ALA A 108 -14.35 2.93 17.58
N THR A 109 -13.73 2.48 16.50
CA THR A 109 -13.76 1.10 16.00
C THR A 109 -12.37 0.50 16.12
N ARG A 110 -12.23 -0.57 16.88
CA ARG A 110 -11.06 -1.44 16.94
C ARG A 110 -11.16 -2.49 15.84
N ILE A 111 -10.05 -2.72 15.17
CA ILE A 111 -9.83 -3.77 14.18
C ILE A 111 -8.62 -4.58 14.62
N ASP A 112 -8.79 -5.89 14.75
CA ASP A 112 -7.74 -6.88 15.02
C ASP A 112 -8.03 -8.28 14.45
N ASP A 113 -8.87 -8.36 13.41
CA ASP A 113 -9.10 -9.59 12.64
C ASP A 113 -7.81 -10.07 11.94
N CYS A 114 -7.59 -11.39 11.86
CA CYS A 114 -6.38 -11.99 11.27
C CYS A 114 -6.19 -11.80 9.76
N THR A 115 -7.13 -11.15 9.08
CA THR A 115 -6.96 -10.73 7.69
C THR A 115 -6.70 -9.23 7.56
N LEU A 116 -6.77 -8.46 8.66
CA LEU A 116 -6.75 -7.01 8.66
C LEU A 116 -5.65 -6.44 9.56
N TRP A 117 -5.05 -5.34 9.13
CA TRP A 117 -4.02 -4.65 9.92
C TRP A 117 -4.62 -4.07 11.21
N GLN A 118 -3.96 -4.33 12.35
CA GLN A 118 -4.49 -3.90 13.64
C GLN A 118 -4.52 -2.38 13.74
N ALA A 119 -5.69 -1.83 14.04
CA ALA A 119 -5.89 -0.39 14.12
C ALA A 119 -7.04 -0.02 15.06
N VAL A 120 -7.02 1.22 15.54
CA VAL A 120 -8.21 1.87 16.08
C VAL A 120 -8.53 3.09 15.23
N ARG A 121 -9.79 3.19 14.81
CA ARG A 121 -10.33 4.28 14.00
C ARG A 121 -11.28 5.09 14.86
N LEU A 122 -10.91 6.31 15.20
CA LEU A 122 -11.75 7.23 15.97
C LEU A 122 -12.87 7.79 15.09
N ASP A 123 -14.09 7.78 15.60
CA ASP A 123 -15.23 8.45 14.98
C ASP A 123 -14.96 9.97 14.99
N PRO A 124 -14.89 10.62 13.82
CA PRO A 124 -14.63 12.05 13.72
C PRO A 124 -15.70 12.91 14.43
N ALA A 125 -16.93 12.41 14.59
CA ALA A 125 -17.98 13.08 15.37
C ALA A 125 -17.90 12.80 16.88
N GLY A 126 -17.12 11.80 17.28
CA GLY A 126 -16.93 11.37 18.67
C GLY A 126 -15.70 11.98 19.35
N VAL A 127 -14.78 12.55 18.59
CA VAL A 127 -13.51 13.08 19.10
C VAL A 127 -13.24 14.50 18.62
N ARG A 128 -12.46 15.27 19.40
CA ARG A 128 -11.96 16.58 18.97
C ARG A 128 -10.45 16.64 19.06
N CYS A 129 -9.83 17.28 18.07
CA CYS A 129 -8.40 17.58 18.14
C CYS A 129 -8.14 18.62 19.24
N VAL A 130 -7.17 18.33 20.12
CA VAL A 130 -6.58 19.31 21.03
C VAL A 130 -5.25 19.70 20.40
N ARG A 131 -5.04 21.00 20.15
CA ARG A 131 -3.81 21.47 19.50
C ARG A 131 -2.58 21.06 20.31
N GLY A 132 -1.70 20.29 19.67
CA GLY A 132 -0.30 20.11 20.08
C GLY A 132 0.62 21.00 19.24
N ALA A 133 1.90 21.10 19.62
CA ALA A 133 2.90 21.78 18.81
C ALA A 133 2.90 21.21 17.38
N GLY A 134 2.71 22.08 16.38
CA GLY A 134 2.70 21.69 14.97
C GLY A 134 4.06 21.10 14.55
N ARG A 135 4.04 20.15 13.63
CA ARG A 135 5.25 19.56 13.06
C ARG A 135 5.60 20.29 11.76
N SER A 136 6.90 20.48 11.52
CA SER A 136 7.45 21.01 10.26
C SER A 136 7.18 20.06 9.07
N GLY A 137 7.25 20.60 7.86
CA GLY A 137 7.10 19.85 6.59
C GLY A 137 8.19 18.80 6.37
N ALA A 138 8.17 18.11 5.23
CA ALA A 138 9.12 17.06 4.92
C ALA A 138 10.56 17.61 4.80
N ASP A 139 11.49 17.04 5.58
CA ASP A 139 12.92 17.21 5.34
C ASP A 139 13.44 16.03 4.49
N TRP A 140 13.42 16.22 3.18
CA TRP A 140 13.89 15.22 2.23
C TRP A 140 15.39 14.92 2.35
N GLY A 141 16.19 15.82 2.94
CA GLY A 141 17.62 15.61 3.16
C GLY A 141 17.91 14.61 4.29
N ALA A 142 17.01 14.52 5.28
CA ALA A 142 17.12 13.63 6.42
C ALA A 142 16.48 12.24 6.20
N LEU A 143 15.86 12.00 5.04
CA LEU A 143 15.02 10.83 4.79
C LEU A 143 15.70 9.49 5.11
N ALA A 144 16.93 9.30 4.63
CA ALA A 144 17.68 8.06 4.84
C ALA A 144 18.20 7.88 6.28
N SER A 145 18.31 8.97 7.06
CA SER A 145 18.65 8.93 8.48
C SER A 145 17.42 8.79 9.39
N GLU A 146 16.24 9.21 8.92
CA GLU A 146 14.99 9.15 9.68
C GLU A 146 14.26 7.81 9.54
N TYR A 147 14.46 7.12 8.42
CA TYR A 147 13.68 5.93 8.07
C TYR A 147 14.54 4.73 7.70
N GLU A 148 14.16 3.58 8.25
CA GLU A 148 14.68 2.29 7.84
C GLU A 148 13.91 1.76 6.62
N CYS A 149 14.61 0.99 5.79
CA CYS A 149 14.00 0.30 4.66
C CYS A 149 13.04 -0.79 5.14
N VAL A 150 11.91 -0.96 4.45
CA VAL A 150 11.06 -2.14 4.67
C VAL A 150 11.70 -3.34 3.95
N PRO A 151 11.96 -4.46 4.64
CA PRO A 151 12.47 -5.67 4.00
C PRO A 151 11.59 -6.12 2.83
N LEU A 152 12.19 -6.55 1.72
CA LEU A 152 11.45 -7.07 0.57
C LEU A 152 10.72 -8.37 0.89
N VAL A 153 11.28 -9.15 1.82
CA VAL A 153 10.79 -10.46 2.23
C VAL A 153 10.63 -10.49 3.74
N GLU A 154 9.61 -11.19 4.20
CA GLU A 154 9.31 -11.35 5.62
C GLU A 154 9.13 -12.86 5.94
N PRO A 155 9.58 -13.33 7.11
CA PRO A 155 9.28 -14.70 7.55
C PRO A 155 7.79 -14.85 7.78
N SER A 156 7.16 -15.86 7.18
CA SER A 156 5.75 -16.18 7.43
C SER A 156 5.58 -17.55 8.08
N ARG A 157 4.55 -17.67 8.92
CA ARG A 157 4.09 -18.95 9.47
C ARG A 157 2.98 -19.48 8.57
N THR A 158 3.31 -20.24 7.53
CA THR A 158 2.24 -20.89 6.77
C THR A 158 1.59 -22.01 7.56
N TRP A 159 0.26 -21.97 7.65
CA TRP A 159 -0.59 -23.00 8.26
C TRP A 159 -0.31 -24.44 7.78
N ASN A 160 0.21 -24.61 6.56
CA ASN A 160 0.45 -25.92 5.94
C ASN A 160 1.79 -26.57 6.31
N ALA A 161 2.68 -25.87 7.03
CA ALA A 161 3.93 -26.44 7.50
C ALA A 161 3.78 -26.72 9.00
N GLY A 162 3.47 -27.97 9.33
CA GLY A 162 3.49 -28.43 10.72
C GLY A 162 4.86 -28.18 11.34
N GLY A 163 4.99 -27.09 12.10
CA GLY A 163 6.15 -26.77 12.93
C GLY A 163 7.36 -26.18 12.20
N ASP A 164 7.87 -25.07 12.77
CA ASP A 164 9.24 -24.54 12.72
C ASP A 164 9.93 -24.18 11.40
N VAL A 165 9.29 -24.34 10.23
CA VAL A 165 9.85 -23.86 8.95
C VAL A 165 9.26 -22.50 8.59
N PHE A 166 10.08 -21.44 8.68
CA PHE A 166 9.77 -20.15 8.07
C PHE A 166 10.13 -20.21 6.59
N ASP A 167 9.13 -20.20 5.71
CA ASP A 167 9.36 -19.83 4.32
C ASP A 167 9.43 -18.30 4.22
N GLU A 168 10.28 -17.79 3.33
CA GLU A 168 10.39 -16.36 3.05
C GLU A 168 9.30 -15.97 2.04
N TYR A 169 8.41 -15.07 2.46
CA TYR A 169 7.35 -14.54 1.60
C TYR A 169 7.67 -13.11 1.21
N TRP A 170 7.12 -12.68 0.07
CA TRP A 170 7.12 -11.26 -0.25
C TRP A 170 6.42 -10.50 0.86
N SER A 171 7.02 -9.39 1.29
CA SER A 171 6.41 -8.54 2.31
C SER A 171 5.05 -8.05 1.80
N PRO A 172 3.95 -8.29 2.52
CA PRO A 172 2.64 -7.79 2.13
C PRO A 172 2.61 -6.27 1.96
N ARG A 173 3.47 -5.56 2.72
CA ARG A 173 3.63 -4.11 2.61
C ARG A 173 4.20 -3.71 1.25
N TRP A 174 5.12 -4.49 0.69
CA TRP A 174 5.64 -4.30 -0.67
C TRP A 174 4.58 -4.62 -1.72
N GLU A 175 3.87 -5.74 -1.59
CA GLU A 175 2.78 -6.10 -2.51
C GLU A 175 1.72 -4.99 -2.57
N ALA A 176 1.29 -4.46 -1.42
CA ALA A 176 0.35 -3.35 -1.33
C ALA A 176 0.90 -2.03 -1.89
N ALA A 177 2.14 -1.67 -1.55
CA ALA A 177 2.75 -0.43 -2.03
C ALA A 177 2.92 -0.43 -3.56
N ILE A 178 3.31 -1.57 -4.13
CA ILE A 178 3.43 -1.73 -5.59
C ILE A 178 2.05 -1.81 -6.25
N GLY A 179 1.07 -2.50 -5.64
CA GLY A 179 -0.32 -2.54 -6.11
C GLY A 179 -0.94 -1.14 -6.19
N ALA A 180 -0.68 -0.31 -5.17
CA ALA A 180 -1.04 1.10 -5.21
C ALA A 180 -0.29 1.83 -6.32
N ALA A 181 1.05 1.84 -6.30
CA ALA A 181 1.87 2.62 -7.26
C ALA A 181 1.62 2.22 -8.73
N LEU A 182 1.24 0.97 -8.98
CA LEU A 182 0.89 0.47 -10.31
C LEU A 182 -0.26 1.25 -10.95
N VAL A 183 -1.23 1.73 -10.16
CA VAL A 183 -2.33 2.56 -10.67
C VAL A 183 -1.82 3.89 -11.23
N ASP A 184 -0.98 4.60 -10.46
CA ASP A 184 -0.41 5.87 -10.94
C ASP A 184 0.47 5.61 -12.16
N LEU A 185 1.25 4.53 -12.14
CA LEU A 185 2.11 4.16 -13.25
C LEU A 185 1.31 3.93 -14.53
N LEU A 186 0.22 3.16 -14.48
CA LEU A 186 -0.66 2.95 -15.64
C LEU A 186 -1.23 4.27 -16.16
N VAL A 187 -1.68 5.15 -15.26
CA VAL A 187 -2.20 6.47 -15.65
C VAL A 187 -1.12 7.29 -16.37
N GLU A 188 0.10 7.30 -15.85
CA GLU A 188 1.23 8.00 -16.45
C GLU A 188 1.71 7.35 -17.76
N THR A 189 1.48 6.05 -17.97
CA THR A 189 1.78 5.42 -19.28
C THR A 189 0.78 5.84 -20.35
N GLY A 190 -0.46 6.17 -19.99
CA GLY A 190 -1.53 6.45 -20.94
C GLY A 190 -1.85 5.26 -21.85
N GLY A 191 -1.58 4.03 -21.39
CA GLY A 191 -1.80 2.80 -22.15
C GLY A 191 -0.64 2.41 -23.09
N GLU A 192 0.44 3.17 -23.11
CA GLU A 192 1.62 2.91 -23.95
C GLU A 192 2.58 1.88 -23.32
N PRO A 193 3.30 1.06 -24.12
CA PRO A 193 4.33 0.15 -23.62
C PRO A 193 5.50 0.91 -22.98
N VAL A 194 6.00 0.42 -21.85
CA VAL A 194 7.10 1.06 -21.10
C VAL A 194 8.30 0.16 -20.88
N GLY A 195 9.48 0.76 -20.89
CA GLY A 195 10.75 0.13 -20.53
C GLY A 195 11.27 0.66 -19.20
N PHE A 196 12.25 -0.01 -18.60
CA PHE A 196 12.83 0.40 -17.31
C PHE A 196 14.27 0.87 -17.48
N SER A 197 14.55 2.12 -17.12
CA SER A 197 15.88 2.71 -17.17
C SER A 197 16.80 2.02 -16.17
N GLY A 198 17.84 1.35 -16.67
CA GLY A 198 18.82 0.63 -15.84
C GLY A 198 18.36 -0.74 -15.32
N GLY A 199 17.18 -1.22 -15.73
CA GLY A 199 16.64 -2.49 -15.24
C GLY A 199 16.46 -2.52 -13.72
N GLY A 200 16.74 -3.66 -13.08
CA GLY A 200 16.78 -3.76 -11.62
C GLY A 200 15.40 -3.95 -10.95
N LEU A 201 15.31 -3.58 -9.67
CA LEU A 201 14.16 -3.92 -8.82
C LEU A 201 12.82 -3.40 -9.37
N LEU A 202 12.78 -2.19 -9.96
CA LEU A 202 11.53 -1.67 -10.54
C LEU A 202 11.05 -2.53 -11.70
N ALA A 203 11.97 -2.96 -12.58
CA ALA A 203 11.63 -3.87 -13.68
C ALA A 203 11.11 -5.21 -13.16
N TYR A 204 11.69 -5.71 -12.07
CA TYR A 204 11.26 -6.97 -11.44
C TYR A 204 9.88 -6.88 -10.79
N LEU A 205 9.60 -5.79 -10.05
CA LEU A 205 8.34 -5.62 -9.31
C LEU A 205 7.15 -5.24 -10.21
N PHE A 206 7.38 -4.39 -11.22
CA PHE A 206 6.31 -3.90 -12.09
C PHE A 206 6.23 -4.62 -13.44
N GLY A 207 7.37 -5.00 -14.01
CA GLY A 207 7.48 -5.48 -15.39
C GLY A 207 6.56 -6.66 -15.73
N PRO A 208 6.55 -7.76 -14.96
CA PRO A 208 5.70 -8.91 -15.24
C PRO A 208 4.21 -8.54 -15.30
N THR A 209 3.76 -7.67 -14.40
CA THR A 209 2.36 -7.23 -14.34
C THR A 209 2.06 -6.28 -15.50
N LEU A 210 2.91 -5.30 -15.78
CA LEU A 210 2.72 -4.38 -16.90
C LEU A 210 2.71 -5.09 -18.26
N ALA A 211 3.53 -6.12 -18.44
CA ALA A 211 3.55 -6.94 -19.66
C ALA A 211 2.23 -7.69 -19.89
N LYS A 212 1.47 -8.00 -18.83
CA LYS A 212 0.10 -8.54 -18.94
C LYS A 212 -0.93 -7.42 -19.21
N LEU A 213 -0.67 -6.21 -18.73
CA LEU A 213 -1.68 -5.15 -18.68
C LEU A 213 -1.68 -4.23 -19.90
N LEU A 214 -0.51 -3.97 -20.46
CA LEU A 214 -0.29 -3.05 -21.56
C LEU A 214 -0.13 -3.82 -22.88
N PRO A 215 -0.37 -3.17 -24.03
CA PRO A 215 -0.12 -3.78 -25.34
C PRO A 215 1.33 -4.25 -25.49
N ALA A 216 1.53 -5.35 -26.20
CA ALA A 216 2.86 -5.80 -26.57
C ALA A 216 3.48 -4.86 -27.62
N GLY A 217 4.75 -4.51 -27.46
CA GLY A 217 5.45 -3.65 -28.40
C GLY A 217 6.79 -3.14 -27.85
N PRO A 218 7.60 -2.46 -28.68
CA PRO A 218 8.79 -1.78 -28.20
C PRO A 218 8.39 -0.68 -27.19
N PRO A 219 9.18 -0.46 -26.13
CA PRO A 219 8.88 0.58 -25.15
C PRO A 219 8.94 1.96 -25.80
N THR A 220 7.89 2.77 -25.62
CA THR A 220 7.82 4.15 -26.13
C THR A 220 8.15 5.18 -25.07
N ARG A 221 8.09 4.78 -23.78
CA ARG A 221 8.50 5.57 -22.62
C ARG A 221 9.36 4.76 -21.68
N THR A 222 10.12 5.46 -20.85
CA THR A 222 11.00 4.89 -19.84
C THR A 222 10.51 5.18 -18.43
N VAL A 223 10.64 4.19 -17.55
CA VAL A 223 10.35 4.27 -16.12
C VAL A 223 11.67 4.17 -15.36
N GLY A 224 11.92 5.08 -14.43
CA GLY A 224 13.13 5.07 -13.62
C GLY A 224 12.91 5.57 -12.20
N LEU A 225 13.95 5.53 -11.38
CA LEU A 225 13.92 6.05 -10.01
C LEU A 225 14.33 7.54 -10.01
N ALA A 226 13.66 8.37 -9.22
CA ALA A 226 14.13 9.73 -8.92
C ALA A 226 13.84 10.11 -7.48
N GLY A 227 14.64 11.00 -6.90
CA GLY A 227 14.48 11.46 -5.52
C GLY A 227 15.70 12.23 -5.03
N PRO A 228 15.83 12.44 -3.71
CA PRO A 228 16.98 13.13 -3.12
C PRO A 228 18.31 12.51 -3.58
N GLY A 229 19.09 13.25 -4.38
CA GLY A 229 20.39 12.82 -4.90
C GLY A 229 20.34 11.80 -6.04
N ILE A 230 19.16 11.41 -6.55
CA ILE A 230 19.00 10.43 -7.63
C ILE A 230 18.12 11.01 -8.73
N ASP A 231 18.60 10.95 -9.97
CA ASP A 231 17.82 11.27 -11.16
C ASP A 231 18.17 10.29 -12.28
N SER A 232 17.20 9.49 -12.70
CA SER A 232 17.36 8.54 -13.81
C SER A 232 17.16 9.16 -15.19
N GLY A 233 16.64 10.39 -15.27
CA GLY A 233 16.30 11.05 -16.53
C GLY A 233 15.17 10.38 -17.32
N ALA A 234 14.43 9.46 -16.70
CA ALA A 234 13.32 8.72 -17.33
C ALA A 234 12.08 9.62 -17.58
N ASP A 235 11.20 9.18 -18.48
CA ASP A 235 9.96 9.90 -18.82
C ASP A 235 8.94 9.84 -17.68
N ILE A 236 8.92 8.73 -16.95
CA ILE A 236 8.11 8.49 -15.76
C ILE A 236 9.05 8.11 -14.62
N VAL A 237 8.90 8.75 -13.47
CA VAL A 237 9.77 8.55 -12.31
C VAL A 237 9.02 8.07 -11.09
N VAL A 238 9.55 7.02 -10.47
CA VAL A 238 9.13 6.54 -9.16
C VAL A 238 9.86 7.36 -8.10
N VAL A 239 9.09 8.08 -7.28
CA VAL A 239 9.60 9.08 -6.32
C VAL A 239 9.17 8.77 -4.89
N PRO A 240 9.91 9.22 -3.87
CA PRO A 240 9.53 8.94 -2.49
C PRO A 240 8.31 9.79 -2.08
N LEU A 241 7.40 9.12 -1.38
CA LEU A 241 6.24 9.67 -0.67
C LEU A 241 6.56 9.67 0.83
N HIS A 242 6.51 10.84 1.46
CA HIS A 242 6.96 10.99 2.84
C HIS A 242 6.00 10.26 3.80
N PRO A 243 6.47 9.27 4.60
CA PRO A 243 5.57 8.40 5.36
C PRO A 243 4.70 9.15 6.37
N ARG A 244 5.27 10.22 6.97
CA ARG A 244 4.56 11.06 7.95
C ARG A 244 3.63 12.10 7.30
N THR A 245 4.17 13.00 6.48
CA THR A 245 3.44 14.16 5.93
C THR A 245 2.56 13.80 4.74
N GLY A 246 2.85 12.71 4.02
CA GLY A 246 2.19 12.39 2.75
C GLY A 246 2.61 13.29 1.60
N GLU A 247 3.64 14.12 1.79
CA GLU A 247 4.19 14.95 0.72
C GLU A 247 4.91 14.07 -0.31
N VAL A 248 4.65 14.33 -1.59
CA VAL A 248 5.32 13.66 -2.71
C VAL A 248 6.55 14.48 -3.09
N TRP A 249 7.72 13.84 -3.18
CA TRP A 249 8.93 14.51 -3.67
C TRP A 249 8.73 14.94 -5.13
N ARG A 250 9.14 16.16 -5.47
CA ARG A 250 8.95 16.72 -6.81
C ARG A 250 10.28 16.76 -7.57
N PRO A 251 10.37 16.12 -8.75
CA PRO A 251 11.54 16.25 -9.61
C PRO A 251 11.68 17.68 -10.12
N ARG A 252 12.92 18.09 -10.39
CA ARG A 252 13.21 19.40 -11.01
C ARG A 252 12.81 19.43 -12.49
N ARG A 253 12.82 18.28 -13.15
CA ARG A 253 12.42 18.08 -14.55
C ARG A 253 10.98 17.61 -14.61
N ALA A 254 10.26 18.05 -15.64
CA ALA A 254 8.93 17.52 -15.96
C ALA A 254 9.05 16.04 -16.37
N ALA A 255 8.38 15.18 -15.61
CA ALA A 255 8.26 13.75 -15.81
C ALA A 255 6.93 13.30 -15.21
N GLY A 256 6.37 12.18 -15.68
CA GLY A 256 5.25 11.53 -15.00
C GLY A 256 5.68 11.09 -13.60
N ILE A 257 4.83 11.23 -12.59
CA ILE A 257 5.23 11.00 -11.19
C ILE A 257 4.45 9.82 -10.62
N VAL A 258 5.18 8.82 -10.14
CA VAL A 258 4.63 7.65 -9.45
C VAL A 258 5.12 7.65 -8.00
N PRO A 259 4.29 8.08 -7.03
CA PRO A 259 4.64 8.03 -5.62
C PRO A 259 4.80 6.60 -5.10
N LEU A 260 5.87 6.37 -4.34
CA LEU A 260 6.10 5.13 -3.59
C LEU A 260 6.49 5.49 -2.15
N ASP A 261 5.97 4.76 -1.15
CA ASP A 261 6.36 4.98 0.25
C ASP A 261 7.88 5.05 0.38
N ALA A 262 8.37 6.12 1.02
CA ALA A 262 9.80 6.39 1.07
C ALA A 262 10.62 5.22 1.64
N ARG A 263 10.06 4.44 2.57
CA ARG A 263 10.76 3.28 3.17
C ARG A 263 10.96 2.14 2.18
N MET A 264 10.11 2.05 1.16
CA MET A 264 10.27 1.12 0.04
C MET A 264 11.16 1.75 -1.03
N TRP A 265 11.00 3.04 -1.33
CA TRP A 265 11.83 3.77 -2.28
C TRP A 265 13.32 3.79 -1.89
N LEU A 266 13.63 3.86 -0.59
CA LEU A 266 15.01 3.81 -0.09
C LEU A 266 15.73 2.50 -0.47
N TYR A 267 14.98 1.41 -0.68
CA TYR A 267 15.56 0.10 -0.97
C TYR A 267 16.34 0.05 -2.29
N PRO A 268 15.74 0.40 -3.46
CA PRO A 268 16.50 0.56 -4.70
C PRO A 268 17.44 1.78 -4.66
N ALA A 269 17.09 2.86 -3.95
CA ALA A 269 17.92 4.07 -3.87
C ALA A 269 19.28 3.85 -3.20
N LEU A 270 19.32 3.02 -2.17
CA LEU A 270 20.54 2.65 -1.43
C LEU A 270 21.29 1.46 -2.06
N GLY A 271 20.81 0.92 -3.20
CA GLY A 271 21.45 -0.21 -3.86
C GLY A 271 21.43 -1.52 -3.06
N ILE A 272 20.54 -1.65 -2.06
CA ILE A 272 20.47 -2.82 -1.16
C ILE A 272 20.14 -4.10 -1.93
N VAL A 273 19.50 -3.96 -3.10
CA VAL A 273 19.16 -5.04 -4.03
C VAL A 273 20.37 -5.89 -4.42
N ALA A 274 21.57 -5.31 -4.54
CA ALA A 274 22.78 -6.05 -4.88
C ALA A 274 23.22 -7.05 -3.79
N ARG A 275 22.66 -6.95 -2.58
CA ARG A 275 22.95 -7.84 -1.44
C ARG A 275 21.94 -8.97 -1.26
N LEU A 276 20.79 -8.90 -1.94
CA LEU A 276 19.84 -10.00 -1.96
C LEU A 276 20.10 -10.86 -3.19
N SER A 277 20.20 -12.18 -2.98
CA SER A 277 20.21 -13.19 -4.05
C SER A 277 18.82 -13.31 -4.70
N LEU A 278 18.23 -12.19 -5.11
CA LEU A 278 17.01 -12.20 -5.91
C LEU A 278 17.35 -12.86 -7.26
N PRO A 279 16.46 -13.71 -7.80
CA PRO A 279 16.59 -14.22 -9.17
C PRO A 279 16.30 -13.10 -10.16
N MET A 280 17.18 -12.10 -10.18
CA MET A 280 17.17 -11.03 -11.15
C MET A 280 17.73 -11.59 -12.45
N PRO A 281 17.06 -11.45 -13.60
CA PRO A 281 17.72 -11.68 -14.87
C PRO A 281 18.88 -10.69 -14.98
N VAL A 282 20.11 -11.19 -14.86
CA VAL A 282 21.31 -10.36 -14.95
C VAL A 282 21.46 -9.93 -16.40
N SER A 283 21.04 -8.71 -16.73
CA SER A 283 21.36 -8.09 -18.01
C SER A 283 22.83 -7.62 -17.95
N GLY A 284 23.74 -8.54 -18.26
CA GLY A 284 25.18 -8.33 -18.26
C GLY A 284 25.90 -9.62 -17.87
N GLY A 285 26.60 -10.26 -18.81
CA GLY A 285 27.26 -11.55 -18.58
C GLY A 285 28.17 -11.53 -17.34
N MET A 286 28.07 -12.57 -16.52
CA MET A 286 28.93 -12.76 -15.36
C MET A 286 30.40 -12.85 -15.82
N PRO A 287 31.35 -12.10 -15.23
CA PRO A 287 32.76 -12.21 -15.59
C PRO A 287 33.28 -13.65 -15.41
N GLU A 288 34.04 -14.13 -16.38
CA GLU A 288 34.59 -15.49 -16.38
C GLU A 288 35.46 -15.70 -15.11
N GLY A 289 35.07 -16.65 -14.27
CA GLY A 289 35.82 -17.04 -13.06
C GLY A 289 35.26 -16.54 -11.72
N VAL A 290 34.17 -15.74 -11.70
CA VAL A 290 33.52 -15.33 -10.44
C VAL A 290 32.41 -16.31 -10.07
N ARG A 291 32.69 -17.24 -9.15
CA ARG A 291 31.64 -18.02 -8.45
C ARG A 291 31.28 -17.26 -7.18
N GLY A 292 30.08 -16.69 -7.13
CA GLY A 292 29.58 -16.06 -5.91
C GLY A 292 29.16 -17.13 -4.91
N ASP A 293 29.90 -17.27 -3.81
CA ASP A 293 29.52 -18.09 -2.65
C ASP A 293 28.48 -17.35 -1.80
N TYR A 294 27.35 -16.98 -2.40
CA TYR A 294 26.18 -16.55 -1.64
C TYR A 294 25.29 -17.77 -1.41
N PRO A 295 24.91 -18.10 -0.15
CA PRO A 295 23.86 -19.08 0.06
C PRO A 295 22.64 -18.59 -0.69
N VAL A 296 22.26 -19.33 -1.72
CA VAL A 296 21.02 -19.12 -2.45
C VAL A 296 19.93 -19.28 -1.40
N SER A 297 19.17 -18.23 -1.10
CA SER A 297 17.86 -18.42 -0.47
C SER A 297 17.01 -19.14 -1.51
N GLU A 298 17.09 -20.47 -1.55
CA GLU A 298 16.36 -21.36 -2.48
C GLU A 298 14.83 -21.28 -2.34
N ARG A 299 14.26 -20.31 -1.61
CA ARG A 299 12.90 -20.39 -1.07
C ARG A 299 12.06 -19.13 -1.20
N LEU A 300 12.26 -18.31 -2.23
CA LEU A 300 11.13 -17.47 -2.67
C LEU A 300 10.16 -18.39 -3.40
N SER A 301 9.14 -18.83 -2.67
CA SER A 301 8.19 -19.86 -3.11
C SER A 301 7.29 -19.42 -4.27
N TYR A 302 7.32 -18.13 -4.66
CA TYR A 302 6.54 -17.59 -5.78
C TYR A 302 7.10 -16.26 -6.33
N VAL A 303 6.74 -15.98 -7.60
CA VAL A 303 7.01 -14.71 -8.30
C VAL A 303 6.25 -13.58 -7.61
N PHE A 304 6.90 -12.43 -7.41
CA PHE A 304 6.27 -11.24 -6.83
C PHE A 304 4.98 -10.87 -7.58
N ARG A 305 3.92 -10.56 -6.83
CA ARG A 305 2.66 -10.06 -7.37
C ARG A 305 2.22 -8.81 -6.61
N PRO A 306 1.92 -7.70 -7.29
CA PRO A 306 1.29 -6.55 -6.66
C PRO A 306 -0.09 -6.96 -6.10
N ASP A 307 -0.44 -6.44 -4.93
CA ASP A 307 -1.69 -6.77 -4.25
C ASP A 307 -2.91 -6.34 -5.08
N GLU A 308 -3.74 -7.31 -5.47
CA GLU A 308 -4.87 -7.06 -6.36
C GLU A 308 -5.98 -6.25 -5.67
N GLU A 309 -6.26 -6.48 -4.39
CA GLU A 309 -7.31 -5.76 -3.67
C GLU A 309 -6.96 -4.27 -3.54
N VAL A 310 -5.71 -3.97 -3.17
CA VAL A 310 -5.20 -2.59 -3.10
C VAL A 310 -5.20 -1.94 -4.47
N PHE A 311 -4.75 -2.64 -5.52
CA PHE A 311 -4.82 -2.14 -6.89
C PHE A 311 -6.24 -1.81 -7.31
N ARG A 312 -7.19 -2.76 -7.14
CA ARG A 312 -8.59 -2.57 -7.55
C ARG A 312 -9.25 -1.45 -6.76
N HIS A 313 -9.04 -1.41 -5.44
CA HIS A 313 -9.55 -0.34 -4.56
C HIS A 313 -9.05 1.02 -5.04
N ARG A 314 -7.74 1.16 -5.28
CA ARG A 314 -7.15 2.42 -5.72
C ARG A 314 -7.59 2.80 -7.12
N LEU A 315 -7.64 1.85 -8.05
CA LEU A 315 -8.08 2.09 -9.42
C LEU A 315 -9.55 2.52 -9.48
N ALA A 316 -10.43 1.86 -8.72
CA ALA A 316 -11.84 2.25 -8.64
C ALA A 316 -12.03 3.68 -8.12
N ARG A 317 -11.10 4.20 -7.32
CA ARG A 317 -11.11 5.57 -6.78
C ARG A 317 -10.32 6.58 -7.61
N HIS A 318 -9.69 6.15 -8.70
CA HIS A 318 -8.96 7.04 -9.60
C HIS A 318 -9.86 7.51 -10.75
N PRO A 319 -10.07 8.82 -10.98
CA PRO A 319 -11.00 9.30 -12.02
C PRO A 319 -10.71 8.78 -13.43
N ALA A 320 -9.43 8.55 -13.76
CA ALA A 320 -9.01 8.01 -15.06
C ALA A 320 -9.53 6.60 -15.35
N VAL A 321 -10.03 5.85 -14.36
CA VAL A 321 -10.65 4.52 -14.60
C VAL A 321 -11.87 4.61 -15.52
N ARG A 322 -12.41 5.81 -15.76
CA ARG A 322 -13.48 6.05 -16.74
C ARG A 322 -12.99 5.97 -18.19
N GLU A 323 -11.69 6.06 -18.43
CA GLU A 323 -11.15 5.87 -19.77
C GLU A 323 -11.36 4.42 -20.22
N PRO A 324 -11.84 4.17 -21.45
CA PRO A 324 -12.26 2.81 -21.86
C PRO A 324 -11.19 1.73 -21.70
N TRP A 325 -9.93 2.07 -21.97
CA TRP A 325 -8.82 1.11 -21.87
C TRP A 325 -8.51 0.75 -20.42
N LEU A 326 -8.47 1.74 -19.52
CA LEU A 326 -8.20 1.53 -18.10
C LEU A 326 -9.41 0.87 -17.41
N ARG A 327 -10.62 1.18 -17.88
CA ARG A 327 -11.83 0.51 -17.44
C ARG A 327 -11.82 -0.99 -17.79
N ALA A 328 -11.39 -1.33 -19.00
CA ALA A 328 -11.23 -2.73 -19.41
C ALA A 328 -10.21 -3.47 -18.52
N ILE A 329 -9.16 -2.79 -18.04
CA ILE A 329 -8.23 -3.36 -17.04
C ILE A 329 -8.96 -3.65 -15.72
N TYR A 330 -9.75 -2.70 -15.24
CA TYR A 330 -10.50 -2.86 -14.01
C TYR A 330 -11.49 -4.03 -14.06
N ASP A 331 -12.26 -4.13 -15.15
CA ASP A 331 -13.30 -5.14 -15.30
C ASP A 331 -12.72 -6.57 -15.45
N ARG A 332 -11.57 -6.71 -16.10
CA ARG A 332 -10.94 -8.03 -16.31
C ARG A 332 -10.15 -8.56 -15.11
N GLY A 333 -9.66 -7.69 -14.22
CA GLY A 333 -8.67 -8.05 -13.19
C GLY A 333 -7.26 -8.31 -13.76
N TYR A 334 -6.31 -8.75 -12.94
CA TYR A 334 -4.94 -9.04 -13.46
C TYR A 334 -4.23 -10.27 -12.87
N CYS A 335 -4.99 -11.20 -12.29
CA CYS A 335 -4.48 -12.52 -11.91
C CYS A 335 -4.07 -13.38 -13.11
#